data_AF-A0A0G1WQ98-F1
#
_entry.id   AF-A0A0G1WQ98-F1
#
_cell.length_a   1.000
_cell.length_b   1.000
_cell.length_c   1.000
_cell.angle_alpha   90.00
_cell.angle_beta   90.00
_cell.angle_gamma   90.00
#
_symmetry.space_group_name_H-M   'P 1'
#
loop_
_entity.id
_entity.type
_entity.pdbx_description
1 polymer ?
#
loop_
_entity_poly.entity_id
_entity_poly.type
_entity_poly.pdbx_seq_one_letter_code
_entity_poly.pdbx_strand_id
1 'polypeptide(L)'
;MGSEEIAFGRKKDIIEYYEKSRWGYRLFWFRDDDLAMHYGFWGSRTKSLHEALLNENRFLADKARIIEGEYVLDAGCGVGII
;
A
#
# COMPACT_ATOMS: atom_id res chain seq x y z
N MET A 1 -27.95 15.61 -4.07
CA MET A 1 -26.56 15.73 -3.57
C MET A 1 -25.65 15.34 -4.71
N GLY A 2 -24.81 16.27 -5.18
CA GLY A 2 -24.06 16.12 -6.44
C GLY A 2 -22.92 15.09 -6.32
N SER A 3 -22.59 14.42 -7.42
CA SER A 3 -21.47 13.45 -7.49
C SER A 3 -20.13 14.06 -7.09
N GLU A 4 -19.90 15.34 -7.40
CA GLU A 4 -18.70 16.09 -7.04
C GLU A 4 -18.58 16.32 -5.53
N GLU A 5 -19.69 16.57 -4.84
CA GLU A 5 -19.72 16.81 -3.40
C GLU A 5 -19.38 15.51 -2.63
N ILE A 6 -19.86 14.37 -3.11
CA ILE A 6 -19.50 13.03 -2.59
C ILE A 6 -18.02 12.72 -2.85
N ALA A 7 -17.50 13.05 -4.03
CA ALA A 7 -16.07 12.85 -4.35
C ALA A 7 -15.16 13.72 -3.47
N PHE A 8 -15.56 14.98 -3.21
CA PHE A 8 -14.82 15.88 -2.34
C PHE A 8 -14.87 15.45 -0.86
N GLY A 9 -16.03 14.99 -0.37
CA GLY A 9 -16.17 14.39 0.95
C GLY A 9 -15.21 13.21 1.13
N ARG A 10 -15.22 12.26 0.20
CA ARG A 10 -14.30 11.10 0.21
C ARG A 10 -12.82 11.51 0.20
N LYS A 11 -12.45 12.57 -0.53
CA LYS A 11 -11.07 13.07 -0.54
C LYS A 11 -10.63 13.54 0.85
N LYS A 12 -11.49 14.28 1.56
CA LYS A 12 -11.19 14.76 2.92
C LYS A 12 -11.02 13.60 3.90
N ASP A 13 -11.90 12.61 3.83
CA ASP A 13 -11.85 11.45 4.72
C ASP A 13 -10.54 10.65 4.52
N ILE A 14 -10.08 10.51 3.27
CA ILE A 14 -8.81 9.86 2.94
C ILE A 14 -7.63 10.65 3.52
N ILE A 15 -7.59 11.97 3.32
CA ILE A 15 -6.51 12.83 3.85
C ILE A 15 -6.44 12.69 5.38
N GLU A 16 -7.59 12.84 6.05
CA GLU A 16 -7.67 12.78 7.50
C GLU A 16 -7.22 11.42 8.05
N TYR A 17 -7.60 10.32 7.39
CA TYR A 17 -7.14 8.99 7.76
C TYR A 17 -5.61 8.88 7.69
N TYR A 18 -4.98 9.30 6.59
CA TYR A 18 -3.53 9.22 6.43
C TYR A 18 -2.80 10.11 7.44
N GLU A 19 -3.26 11.33 7.67
CA GLU A 19 -2.65 12.25 8.63
C GLU A 19 -2.69 11.71 10.06
N LYS A 20 -3.84 11.16 10.48
CA LYS A 20 -4.02 10.66 11.84
C LYS A 20 -3.32 9.32 12.08
N SER A 21 -3.33 8.43 11.09
CA SER A 21 -2.84 7.06 11.28
C SER A 21 -1.34 6.92 11.04
N ARG A 22 -0.72 7.75 10.19
CA ARG A 22 0.69 7.60 9.77
C ARG A 22 1.67 7.48 10.93
N TRP A 23 1.49 8.23 12.01
CA TRP A 23 2.37 8.16 13.18
C TRP A 23 2.25 6.82 13.92
N GLY A 24 1.05 6.29 14.06
CA GLY A 24 0.82 4.98 14.69
C GLY A 24 1.45 3.86 13.86
N TYR A 25 1.23 3.88 12.54
CA TYR A 25 1.87 2.92 11.65
C TYR A 25 3.41 3.03 11.69
N ARG A 26 3.96 4.25 11.72
CA ARG A 26 5.41 4.43 11.81
C ARG A 26 6.02 3.92 13.11
N LEU A 27 5.30 4.01 14.22
CA LEU A 27 5.83 3.57 15.52
C LEU A 27 5.67 2.07 15.77
N PHE A 28 4.59 1.47 15.25
CA PHE A 28 4.19 0.11 15.63
C PHE A 28 4.15 -0.90 14.48
N TRP A 29 4.15 -0.43 13.23
CA TRP A 29 3.92 -1.28 12.06
C TRP A 29 5.09 -1.31 11.08
N PHE A 30 5.66 -0.15 10.75
CA PHE A 30 6.78 -0.06 9.81
C PHE A 30 8.10 -0.43 10.49
N ARG A 31 9.01 -0.95 9.67
CA ARG A 31 10.45 -0.73 9.82
C ARG A 31 10.83 0.37 8.83
N ASP A 32 11.94 1.08 9.04
CA ASP A 32 12.34 2.14 8.10
C ASP A 32 12.56 1.59 6.66
N ASP A 33 12.83 0.29 6.54
CA ASP A 33 13.00 -0.43 5.27
C ASP A 33 11.65 -0.90 4.65
N ASP A 34 10.54 -0.82 5.40
CA ASP A 34 9.22 -1.39 5.11
C ASP A 34 8.11 -0.33 5.21
N LEU A 35 8.20 0.69 4.35
CA LEU A 35 7.24 1.79 4.29
C LEU A 35 5.91 1.32 3.65
N ALA A 36 5.11 0.56 4.40
CA ALA A 36 3.87 -0.03 3.93
C ALA A 36 2.76 -0.02 4.99
N MET A 37 1.64 0.63 4.68
CA MET A 37 0.43 0.68 5.55
C MET A 37 -0.51 -0.51 5.38
N HIS A 38 -0.11 -1.51 4.58
CA HIS A 38 -0.89 -2.72 4.31
C HIS A 38 -0.23 -3.96 4.92
N TYR A 39 -0.92 -5.10 4.78
CA TYR A 39 -0.61 -6.34 5.50
C TYR A 39 0.39 -7.24 4.76
N GLY A 40 0.56 -7.08 3.45
CA GLY A 40 1.36 -7.99 2.63
C GLY A 40 0.62 -9.29 2.26
N PHE A 41 1.29 -10.13 1.45
CA PHE A 41 0.80 -11.43 1.03
C PHE A 41 1.47 -12.58 1.81
N TRP A 42 0.71 -13.18 2.73
CA TRP A 42 1.20 -14.21 3.64
C TRP A 42 0.98 -15.62 3.10
N GLY A 43 2.05 -16.42 3.10
CA GLY A 43 2.03 -17.85 2.81
C GLY A 43 2.50 -18.68 4.00
N SER A 44 2.42 -20.00 3.87
CA SER A 44 2.79 -20.96 4.93
C SER A 44 4.25 -20.87 5.40
N ARG A 45 5.13 -20.21 4.63
CA ARG A 45 6.54 -20.01 4.95
C ARG A 45 6.92 -18.56 5.30
N THR A 46 5.97 -17.62 5.24
CA THR A 46 6.22 -16.20 5.51
C THR A 46 6.44 -15.99 7.01
N LYS A 47 7.54 -15.32 7.38
CA LYS A 47 7.96 -15.15 8.78
C LYS A 47 7.95 -13.70 9.26
N SER A 48 7.77 -12.75 8.35
CA SER A 48 7.81 -11.32 8.68
C SER A 48 6.90 -10.51 7.77
N LEU A 49 6.56 -9.30 8.23
CA LEU A 49 5.83 -8.32 7.41
C LEU A 49 6.62 -7.97 6.14
N HIS A 50 7.94 -7.71 6.26
CA HIS A 50 8.83 -7.50 5.11
C HIS A 50 8.68 -8.59 4.04
N GLU A 51 8.76 -9.86 4.45
CA GLU A 51 8.59 -10.97 3.52
C GLU A 51 7.19 -11.00 2.91
N ALA A 52 6.15 -10.68 3.67
CA ALA A 52 4.79 -10.60 3.16
C ALA A 52 4.64 -9.52 2.08
N LEU A 53 5.21 -8.33 2.30
CA LEU A 53 5.20 -7.22 1.34
C LEU A 53 5.94 -7.61 0.05
N LEU A 54 7.13 -8.19 0.16
CA LEU A 54 7.86 -8.66 -1.02
C LEU A 54 7.12 -9.76 -1.79
N ASN A 55 6.38 -10.63 -1.09
CA ASN A 55 5.57 -11.64 -1.75
C ASN A 55 4.36 -11.03 -2.48
N GLU A 56 3.78 -9.95 -1.95
CA GLU A 56 2.69 -9.21 -2.61
C GLU A 56 3.18 -8.61 -3.93
N ASN A 57 4.31 -7.90 -3.91
CA ASN A 57 4.98 -7.41 -5.12
C ASN A 57 5.19 -8.49 -6.17
N ARG A 58 5.80 -9.61 -5.78
CA ARG A 58 6.07 -10.73 -6.70
C ARG A 58 4.78 -11.29 -7.29
N PHE A 59 3.77 -11.51 -6.45
CA PHE A 59 2.49 -12.02 -6.89
C PHE A 59 1.80 -11.08 -7.88
N LEU A 60 1.77 -9.78 -7.59
CA LEU A 60 1.15 -8.79 -8.48
C LEU A 60 1.92 -8.63 -9.80
N ALA A 61 3.25 -8.60 -9.74
CA ALA A 61 4.09 -8.56 -10.94
C ALA A 61 3.88 -9.79 -11.83
N ASP A 62 3.83 -10.99 -11.25
CA ASP A 62 3.57 -12.24 -11.97
C ASP A 62 2.16 -12.26 -12.58
N LYS A 63 1.15 -11.77 -11.84
CA LYS A 63 -0.24 -11.72 -12.32
C LYS A 63 -0.43 -10.71 -13.44
N ALA A 64 0.20 -9.55 -13.34
CA ALA A 64 0.20 -8.53 -14.38
C ALA A 64 1.14 -8.86 -15.55
N ARG A 65 2.01 -9.87 -15.38
CA ARG A 65 3.05 -10.28 -16.35
C ARG A 65 3.99 -9.14 -16.74
N ILE A 66 4.36 -8.34 -15.74
CA ILE A 66 5.25 -7.19 -15.94
C ILE A 66 6.59 -7.68 -16.48
N ILE A 67 7.07 -7.04 -17.55
CA ILE A 67 8.40 -7.30 -18.11
C ILE A 67 9.30 -6.06 -18.00
N GLU A 68 10.60 -6.28 -18.13
CA GLU A 68 11.59 -5.20 -18.12
C GLU A 68 11.29 -4.17 -19.22
N GLY A 69 11.36 -2.89 -18.85
CA GLY A 69 11.12 -1.77 -19.75
C GLY A 69 9.66 -1.28 -19.83
N GLU A 70 8.72 -1.94 -19.16
CA GLU A 70 7.34 -1.47 -19.06
C GLU A 70 7.17 -0.35 -18.03
N TYR A 71 6.20 0.54 -18.29
CA TYR A 71 5.76 1.55 -17.34
C TYR A 71 4.59 1.02 -16.51
N VAL A 72 4.72 1.09 -15.19
CA VAL A 72 3.74 0.57 -14.23
C VAL A 72 3.10 1.73 -13.46
N LEU A 73 1.78 1.68 -13.31
CA LEU A 73 1.02 2.61 -12.47
C LEU A 73 0.64 1.94 -11.15
N ASP A 74 1.11 2.52 -10.05
CA ASP A 74 0.61 2.24 -8.71
C ASP A 74 -0.39 3.33 -8.29
N ALA A 75 -1.68 3.02 -8.41
CA ALA A 75 -2.76 3.92 -8.05
C ALA A 75 -3.17 3.72 -6.58
N GLY A 76 -2.57 4.52 -5.70
CA GLY A 76 -2.80 4.42 -4.25
C GLY A 76 -1.58 3.99 -3.45
N CYS A 77 -0.37 4.33 -3.92
CA CYS A 77 0.94 3.93 -3.38
C CYS A 77 1.23 4.25 -1.91
N GLY A 78 0.33 4.96 -1.21
CA GLY A 78 0.47 5.29 0.20
C GLY A 78 1.81 5.95 0.51
N VAL A 79 2.69 5.21 1.19
CA VAL A 79 4.03 5.67 1.62
C VAL A 79 5.20 4.95 0.94
N GLY A 80 4.96 4.04 -0.02
CA GLY A 80 6.06 3.42 -0.75
C GLY A 80 5.76 2.07 -1.37
N ILE A 81 6.10 1.00 -0.65
CA ILE A 81 6.16 -0.36 -1.19
C ILE A 81 4.74 -0.92 -1.41
N ILE A 82 4.54 -1.65 -2.50
CA ILE A 82 3.42 -2.58 -2.72
C ILE A 82 3.79 -3.97 -2.19
#